data_AF-A0A7Y1TJU8-F1
#
_entry.id   AF-A0A7Y1TJU8-F1
#
_cell.length_a   1.000
_cell.length_b   1.000
_cell.length_c   1.000
_cell.angle_alpha   90.00
_cell.angle_beta   90.00
_cell.angle_gamma   90.00
#
_symmetry.space_group_name_H-M   'P 1'
#
loop_
_entity.id
_entity.type
_entity.pdbx_description
1 polymer ?
#
loop_
_entity_poly.entity_id
_entity_poly.type
_entity_poly.pdbx_seq_one_letter_code
_entity_poly.pdbx_strand_id
1 'polypeptide(L)'
;MIKKYVFAILVCGAVLCCNEDKTKSKDVNNEIQMKEEGKKVIYQVFTRLFGNTNTNNKPWGTIEENGVGKFDDFTPKALKEIRELGITHIWYTGVPHHALATDYTEYGITNDDPDVIKGRAGSPYAVKDYYNVNPDLANNPDKRLEEFRELVDRTHKQGMKVIIDIVPNHVARHYEGASTPSGKEVFGVSDDTTVEYQRDNNFYYIPGTPFQVPEWTNGYRPLGGNPHPLSDNKFVENPAKWTGNGSRRPQPDMNDWYETVKINYGVKLDGTLDFDQLPADYSLKSVEEHLVFWKDKSVPDSWIKFRDIALYWLDFGVDGFRFDMAEMVPVEFWSYLNSHIKEKNSD
;
A
#
# COMPACT_ATOMS: atom_id res chain seq x y z
N MET A 1 36.09 -7.04 103.09
CA MET A 1 37.39 -6.52 102.58
C MET A 1 37.36 -6.50 101.07
N ILE A 2 37.36 -5.29 100.49
CA ILE A 2 38.13 -4.82 99.31
C ILE A 2 38.51 -5.83 98.20
N LYS A 3 37.93 -5.58 97.00
CA LYS A 3 38.43 -5.62 95.61
C LYS A 3 39.31 -6.79 95.11
N LYS A 4 38.94 -7.35 93.95
CA LYS A 4 39.59 -7.08 92.64
C LYS A 4 38.82 -7.73 91.45
N TYR A 5 38.66 -6.94 90.39
CA TYR A 5 38.16 -7.27 89.05
C TYR A 5 39.29 -7.77 88.14
N VAL A 6 38.96 -8.49 87.04
CA VAL A 6 39.42 -8.37 85.62
C VAL A 6 38.90 -9.61 84.85
N PHE A 7 37.89 -9.54 83.96
CA PHE A 7 37.82 -9.07 82.55
C PHE A 7 38.17 -10.15 81.49
N ALA A 8 37.15 -10.53 80.70
CA ALA A 8 37.28 -10.84 79.27
C ALA A 8 35.89 -10.66 78.60
N ILE A 9 35.86 -9.80 77.59
CA ILE A 9 34.72 -9.35 76.78
C ILE A 9 34.69 -10.13 75.46
N LEU A 10 33.49 -10.35 74.89
CA LEU A 10 33.05 -10.08 73.49
C LEU A 10 32.12 -11.20 73.00
N VAL A 11 30.80 -10.99 72.93
CA VAL A 11 29.99 -10.26 71.91
C VAL A 11 29.35 -11.26 70.94
N CYS A 12 28.02 -11.37 70.99
CA CYS A 12 27.13 -10.99 69.89
C CYS A 12 25.68 -11.36 70.26
N GLY A 13 24.82 -10.34 70.31
CA GLY A 13 23.39 -10.49 70.58
C GLY A 13 22.54 -10.59 69.31
N ALA A 14 21.32 -11.06 69.50
CA ALA A 14 20.07 -10.70 68.79
C ALA A 14 18.97 -11.59 69.43
N VAL A 15 18.33 -11.18 70.52
CA VAL A 15 17.08 -10.39 70.60
C VAL A 15 15.92 -11.03 69.83
N LEU A 16 14.96 -11.52 70.62
CA LEU A 16 13.61 -11.93 70.24
C LEU A 16 12.81 -10.75 69.66
N CYS A 17 11.88 -11.00 68.73
CA CYS A 17 10.42 -10.88 68.95
C CYS A 17 9.60 -10.74 67.64
N CYS A 18 8.45 -11.44 67.67
CA CYS A 18 7.10 -11.09 67.18
C CYS A 18 6.69 -11.20 65.69
N ASN A 19 5.67 -12.06 65.52
CA ASN A 19 4.38 -11.93 64.80
C ASN A 19 4.24 -11.70 63.28
N GLU A 20 3.42 -12.61 62.74
CA GLU A 20 2.38 -12.52 61.68
C GLU A 20 2.73 -12.20 60.21
N ASP A 21 1.97 -12.93 59.37
CA ASP A 21 1.73 -12.83 57.94
C ASP A 21 2.82 -13.21 56.92
N LYS A 22 2.45 -14.17 56.05
CA LYS A 22 2.49 -14.04 54.59
C LYS A 22 1.86 -15.26 53.89
N THR A 23 0.61 -15.10 53.49
CA THR A 23 0.00 -15.83 52.38
C THR A 23 0.80 -15.58 51.10
N LYS A 24 1.25 -16.67 50.46
CA LYS A 24 2.01 -16.67 49.21
C LYS A 24 1.15 -16.14 48.05
N SER A 25 1.66 -15.12 47.35
CA SER A 25 1.12 -14.67 46.07
C SER A 25 1.26 -15.76 45.03
N LYS A 26 0.19 -16.05 44.29
CA LYS A 26 0.25 -16.81 43.04
C LYS A 26 0.77 -15.87 41.95
N ASP A 27 1.88 -16.26 41.33
CA ASP A 27 2.38 -15.65 40.10
C ASP A 27 1.30 -15.74 39.03
N VAL A 28 0.87 -14.58 38.55
CA VAL A 28 0.01 -14.40 37.39
C VAL A 28 0.94 -14.19 36.20
N ASN A 29 1.32 -15.30 35.56
CA ASN A 29 1.73 -15.29 34.16
C ASN A 29 0.60 -15.92 33.35
N ASN A 30 -0.50 -15.17 33.21
CA ASN A 30 -1.40 -15.40 32.09
C ASN A 30 -0.87 -14.54 30.95
N GLU A 31 -0.27 -15.22 29.97
CA GLU A 31 -0.09 -14.72 28.62
C GLU A 31 -1.37 -14.03 28.17
N ILE A 32 -1.22 -12.83 27.62
CA ILE A 32 -2.32 -12.05 27.04
C ILE A 32 -2.80 -12.83 25.81
N GLN A 33 -3.73 -13.74 26.02
CA GLN A 33 -4.48 -14.39 24.98
C GLN A 33 -5.46 -13.33 24.45
N MET A 34 -5.04 -12.59 23.42
CA MET A 34 -5.87 -11.55 22.81
C MET A 34 -7.11 -12.16 22.19
N LYS A 35 -8.25 -11.95 22.86
CA LYS A 35 -9.57 -12.04 22.27
C LYS A 35 -10.23 -10.66 22.38
N GLU A 36 -9.69 -9.67 21.67
CA GLU A 36 -10.32 -8.35 21.58
C GLU A 36 -11.30 -8.31 20.39
N GLU A 37 -12.51 -8.82 20.61
CA GLU A 37 -13.68 -8.53 19.77
C GLU A 37 -14.23 -7.10 20.07
N GLY A 38 -13.33 -6.10 20.05
CA GLY A 38 -13.71 -4.69 20.05
C GLY A 38 -14.12 -4.24 18.64
N LYS A 39 -14.98 -3.21 18.55
CA LYS A 39 -15.35 -2.60 17.27
C LYS A 39 -14.09 -2.13 16.53
N LYS A 40 -13.93 -2.53 15.26
CA LYS A 40 -12.85 -2.00 14.42
C LYS A 40 -13.15 -0.54 14.08
N VAL A 41 -12.19 0.32 14.35
CA VAL A 41 -12.21 1.76 14.03
C VAL A 41 -10.97 2.08 13.19
N ILE A 42 -11.22 2.56 11.98
CA ILE A 42 -10.20 2.89 10.98
C ILE A 42 -9.97 4.40 10.98
N TYR A 43 -8.71 4.82 11.10
CA TYR A 43 -8.26 6.18 10.85
C TYR A 43 -7.57 6.24 9.49
N GLN A 44 -8.21 6.85 8.50
CA GLN A 44 -7.58 7.11 7.21
C GLN A 44 -6.71 8.36 7.31
N VAL A 45 -5.47 8.25 6.86
CA VAL A 45 -4.54 9.37 6.76
C VAL A 45 -3.95 9.44 5.36
N PHE A 46 -3.89 10.64 4.80
CA PHE A 46 -3.12 10.85 3.58
C PHE A 46 -1.65 11.06 3.98
N THR A 47 -0.85 10.00 3.88
CA THR A 47 0.51 9.90 4.44
C THR A 47 1.39 11.08 4.05
N ARG A 48 1.28 11.53 2.79
CA ARG A 48 2.01 12.68 2.23
C ARG A 48 1.81 13.99 3.01
N LEU A 49 0.66 14.18 3.64
CA LEU A 49 0.32 15.44 4.33
C LEU A 49 0.51 15.36 5.84
N PHE A 50 0.59 14.17 6.40
CA PHE A 50 0.78 14.01 7.84
C PHE A 50 2.20 14.44 8.23
N GLY A 51 2.33 15.26 9.27
CA GLY A 51 3.63 15.73 9.74
C GLY A 51 4.23 16.91 8.98
N ASN A 52 3.76 17.21 7.76
CA ASN A 52 4.25 18.37 7.02
C ASN A 52 3.79 19.68 7.69
N THR A 53 4.71 20.37 8.35
CA THR A 53 4.45 21.67 8.99
C THR A 53 4.74 22.87 8.08
N ASN A 54 5.21 22.65 6.85
CA ASN A 54 5.45 23.73 5.90
C ASN A 54 4.12 24.29 5.38
N THR A 55 3.90 25.58 5.54
CA THR A 55 2.64 26.27 5.19
C THR A 55 2.74 27.12 3.93
N ASN A 56 3.82 27.00 3.15
CA ASN A 56 4.06 27.79 1.94
C ASN A 56 2.95 27.62 0.88
N ASN A 57 2.44 26.39 0.71
CA ASN A 57 1.29 26.08 -0.16
C ASN A 57 1.34 26.71 -1.56
N LYS A 58 2.54 26.82 -2.15
CA LYS A 58 2.74 27.42 -3.47
C LYS A 58 2.10 26.51 -4.53
N PRO A 59 1.16 27.00 -5.36
CA PRO A 59 0.63 26.22 -6.47
C PRO A 59 1.76 25.75 -7.39
N TRP A 60 1.74 24.47 -7.75
CA TRP A 60 2.80 23.82 -8.54
C TRP A 60 4.20 23.86 -7.91
N GLY A 61 4.28 24.11 -6.60
CA GLY A 61 5.54 24.13 -5.87
C GLY A 61 6.21 22.77 -5.81
N THR A 62 7.53 22.77 -5.77
CA THR A 62 8.33 21.54 -5.62
C THR A 62 8.21 20.97 -4.20
N ILE A 63 8.77 19.77 -4.00
CA ILE A 63 8.82 19.14 -2.69
C ILE A 63 9.67 19.96 -1.69
N GLU A 64 10.70 20.65 -2.18
CA GLU A 64 11.53 21.57 -1.37
C GLU A 64 10.75 22.83 -0.98
N GLU A 65 9.91 23.35 -1.87
CA GLU A 65 9.13 24.57 -1.62
C GLU A 65 7.96 24.33 -0.65
N ASN A 66 7.25 23.22 -0.81
CA ASN A 66 6.01 22.95 -0.07
C ASN A 66 6.18 21.92 1.06
N GLY A 67 7.30 21.22 1.13
CA GLY A 67 7.50 20.12 2.06
C GLY A 67 6.64 18.90 1.72
N VAL A 68 6.90 17.82 2.46
CA VAL A 68 6.17 16.55 2.37
C VAL A 68 6.26 15.85 3.72
N GLY A 69 5.20 15.13 4.07
CA GLY A 69 5.19 14.22 5.21
C GLY A 69 6.05 12.99 4.95
N LYS A 70 6.69 12.49 6.01
CA LYS A 70 7.60 11.35 5.99
C LYS A 70 7.09 10.20 6.84
N PHE A 71 7.57 8.99 6.61
CA PHE A 71 7.20 7.82 7.40
C PHE A 71 7.56 7.96 8.89
N ASP A 72 8.61 8.72 9.23
CA ASP A 72 9.03 8.98 10.62
C ASP A 72 8.28 10.12 11.31
N ASP A 73 7.49 10.92 10.59
CA ASP A 73 6.56 11.88 11.19
C ASP A 73 5.49 11.20 12.04
N PHE A 74 5.19 9.93 11.74
CA PHE A 74 4.40 9.04 12.60
C PHE A 74 5.23 8.56 13.80
N THR A 75 5.58 9.52 14.66
CA THR A 75 6.35 9.29 15.87
C THR A 75 5.61 8.36 16.85
N PRO A 76 6.30 7.70 17.79
CA PRO A 76 5.65 6.94 18.85
C PRO A 76 4.61 7.74 19.63
N LYS A 77 4.85 9.05 19.83
CA LYS A 77 3.89 9.94 20.48
C LYS A 77 2.64 10.12 19.62
N ALA A 78 2.79 10.45 18.34
CA ALA A 78 1.66 10.64 17.43
C ALA A 78 0.79 9.37 17.35
N LEU A 79 1.41 8.20 17.19
CA LEU A 79 0.70 6.92 17.13
C LEU A 79 0.02 6.56 18.46
N LYS A 80 0.64 6.86 19.61
CA LYS A 80 0.02 6.69 20.93
C LYS A 80 -1.23 7.56 21.08
N GLU A 81 -1.16 8.83 20.66
CA GLU A 81 -2.31 9.74 20.71
C GLU A 81 -3.44 9.26 19.77
N ILE A 82 -3.10 8.77 18.57
CA ILE A 82 -4.10 8.14 17.67
C ILE A 82 -4.74 6.91 18.34
N ARG A 83 -3.95 6.06 19.01
CA ARG A 83 -4.47 4.90 19.75
C ARG A 83 -5.39 5.30 20.91
N GLU A 84 -5.08 6.38 21.61
CA GLU A 84 -5.87 6.92 22.73
C GLU A 84 -7.25 7.44 22.28
N LEU A 85 -7.41 7.81 21.01
CA LEU A 85 -8.72 8.09 20.40
C LEU A 85 -9.59 6.83 20.19
N GLY A 86 -9.07 5.63 20.51
CA GLY A 86 -9.75 4.36 20.32
C GLY A 86 -9.59 3.77 18.91
N ILE A 87 -8.66 4.31 18.12
CA ILE A 87 -8.34 3.78 16.79
C ILE A 87 -7.69 2.40 16.92
N THR A 88 -8.09 1.50 16.04
CA THR A 88 -7.59 0.11 15.99
C THR A 88 -6.80 -0.18 14.72
N HIS A 89 -7.08 0.56 13.63
CA HIS A 89 -6.45 0.40 12.33
C HIS A 89 -6.10 1.79 11.78
N ILE A 90 -4.91 1.94 11.20
CA ILE A 90 -4.55 3.12 10.43
C ILE A 90 -4.48 2.71 8.96
N TRP A 91 -5.23 3.42 8.12
CA TRP A 91 -5.11 3.31 6.67
C TRP A 91 -4.20 4.41 6.15
N TYR A 92 -2.99 4.02 5.74
CA TYR A 92 -1.99 4.88 5.14
C TYR A 92 -2.24 5.00 3.64
N THR A 93 -2.89 6.09 3.23
CA THR A 93 -3.17 6.33 1.81
C THR A 93 -1.92 6.75 1.05
N GLY A 94 -1.77 6.24 -0.18
CA GLY A 94 -0.72 6.64 -1.12
C GLY A 94 0.67 6.07 -0.86
N VAL A 95 0.75 4.95 -0.13
CA VAL A 95 2.02 4.27 0.19
C VAL A 95 2.69 3.64 -1.03
N PRO A 96 2.01 2.86 -1.90
CA PRO A 96 2.65 2.25 -3.06
C PRO A 96 3.31 3.29 -3.96
N HIS A 97 4.42 2.91 -4.60
CA HIS A 97 5.15 3.79 -5.50
C HIS A 97 4.29 4.14 -6.72
N HIS A 98 3.82 5.38 -6.76
CA HIS A 98 3.04 5.95 -7.85
C HIS A 98 3.89 6.91 -8.69
N ALA A 99 3.46 7.10 -9.94
CA ALA A 99 4.16 7.97 -10.88
C ALA A 99 4.18 9.42 -10.38
N LEU A 100 5.30 10.12 -10.54
CA LEU A 100 5.54 11.45 -10.00
C LEU A 100 6.58 12.24 -10.81
N ALA A 101 6.64 13.56 -10.64
CA ALA A 101 7.52 14.45 -11.41
C ALA A 101 8.87 14.75 -10.75
N THR A 102 9.07 14.33 -9.50
CA THR A 102 10.34 14.54 -8.77
C THR A 102 11.41 13.60 -9.33
N ASP A 103 12.62 14.11 -9.54
CA ASP A 103 13.72 13.32 -10.06
C ASP A 103 14.38 12.51 -8.93
N TYR A 104 14.36 11.18 -9.08
CA TYR A 104 15.02 10.24 -8.18
C TYR A 104 16.01 9.32 -8.93
N THR A 105 16.53 9.76 -10.08
CA THR A 105 17.46 8.97 -10.89
C THR A 105 18.76 8.64 -10.17
N GLU A 106 19.19 9.48 -9.22
CA GLU A 106 20.33 9.19 -8.34
C GLU A 106 20.13 7.93 -7.47
N TYR A 107 18.88 7.55 -7.21
CA TYR A 107 18.46 6.35 -6.46
C TYR A 107 18.01 5.21 -7.39
N GLY A 108 18.33 5.30 -8.68
CA GLY A 108 17.97 4.30 -9.69
C GLY A 108 16.47 4.25 -10.05
N ILE A 109 15.70 5.30 -9.72
CA ILE A 109 14.28 5.41 -10.10
C ILE A 109 14.17 6.19 -11.40
N THR A 110 13.49 5.63 -12.39
CA THR A 110 13.28 6.31 -13.69
C THR A 110 12.32 7.49 -13.53
N ASN A 111 12.56 8.56 -14.30
CA ASN A 111 11.66 9.71 -14.34
C ASN A 111 10.34 9.37 -15.05
N ASP A 112 9.24 9.94 -14.56
CA ASP A 112 7.96 9.94 -15.27
C ASP A 112 7.79 11.20 -16.09
N ASP A 113 6.98 11.07 -17.13
CA ASP A 113 6.69 12.15 -18.05
C ASP A 113 5.55 13.03 -17.52
N PRO A 114 5.79 14.34 -17.28
CA PRO A 114 4.78 15.28 -16.79
C PRO A 114 3.52 15.37 -17.62
N ASP A 115 3.59 15.04 -18.91
CA ASP A 115 2.46 15.13 -19.82
C ASP A 115 1.47 13.97 -19.63
N VAL A 116 1.85 12.93 -18.88
CA VAL A 116 0.99 11.79 -18.53
C VAL A 116 0.94 11.51 -17.02
N ILE A 117 1.16 12.53 -16.19
CA ILE A 117 0.92 12.48 -14.73
C ILE A 117 0.09 13.68 -14.29
N LYS A 118 -0.72 13.49 -13.24
CA LYS A 118 -1.53 14.57 -12.66
C LYS A 118 -0.78 15.26 -11.53
N GLY A 119 -0.29 16.47 -11.81
CA GLY A 119 0.44 17.27 -10.82
C GLY A 119 1.89 16.82 -10.61
N ARG A 120 2.61 17.49 -9.70
CA ARG A 120 4.01 17.16 -9.37
C ARG A 120 4.15 15.90 -8.54
N ALA A 121 3.32 15.76 -7.51
CA ALA A 121 3.32 14.61 -6.63
C ALA A 121 2.70 13.36 -7.28
N GLY A 122 2.06 13.52 -8.45
CA GLY A 122 1.27 12.48 -9.08
C GLY A 122 -0.03 12.17 -8.33
N SER A 123 -0.77 11.21 -8.89
CA SER A 123 -1.94 10.63 -8.23
C SER A 123 -1.48 9.45 -7.38
N PRO A 124 -1.87 9.34 -6.09
CA PRO A 124 -1.59 8.16 -5.27
C PRO A 124 -2.25 6.88 -5.81
N TYR A 125 -3.15 7.02 -6.79
CA TYR A 125 -3.85 5.91 -7.44
C TYR A 125 -3.23 5.50 -8.79
N ALA A 126 -2.26 6.26 -9.31
CA ALA A 126 -1.50 5.90 -10.51
C ALA A 126 -0.24 5.12 -10.12
N VAL A 127 -0.40 3.87 -9.65
CA VAL A 127 0.71 3.05 -9.13
C VAL A 127 1.67 2.66 -10.25
N LYS A 128 2.96 2.96 -10.09
CA LYS A 128 4.08 2.65 -11.00
C LYS A 128 4.79 1.34 -10.61
N ASP A 129 4.83 1.03 -9.33
CA ASP A 129 5.43 -0.18 -8.79
C ASP A 129 4.70 -0.64 -7.51
N TYR A 130 4.11 -1.83 -7.54
CA TYR A 130 3.34 -2.38 -6.42
C TYR A 130 4.20 -3.02 -5.33
N TYR A 131 5.47 -3.32 -5.61
CA TYR A 131 6.36 -4.01 -4.68
C TYR A 131 7.35 -3.04 -4.01
N ASN A 132 7.07 -1.74 -4.10
CA ASN A 132 7.84 -0.69 -3.48
C ASN A 132 6.93 0.43 -2.97
N VAL A 133 7.49 1.34 -2.18
CA VAL A 133 6.78 2.50 -1.63
C VAL A 133 7.23 3.79 -2.29
N ASN A 134 6.40 4.83 -2.24
CA ASN A 134 6.70 6.10 -2.87
C ASN A 134 7.94 6.78 -2.24
N PRO A 135 8.94 7.20 -3.05
CA PRO A 135 10.18 7.79 -2.55
C PRO A 135 9.98 9.14 -1.83
N ASP A 136 8.93 9.90 -2.15
CA ASP A 136 8.63 11.16 -1.49
C ASP A 136 8.36 10.98 0.01
N LEU A 137 7.94 9.79 0.45
CA LEU A 137 7.55 9.51 1.83
C LEU A 137 8.72 9.07 2.72
N ALA A 138 9.89 8.79 2.15
CA ALA A 138 11.08 8.41 2.89
C ALA A 138 12.03 9.60 3.09
N ASN A 139 12.80 9.57 4.17
CA ASN A 139 13.90 10.50 4.38
C ASN A 139 15.08 10.15 3.47
N ASN A 140 15.39 8.87 3.33
CA ASN A 140 16.33 8.35 2.36
C ASN A 140 15.59 7.47 1.33
N PRO A 141 15.42 7.95 0.08
CA PRO A 141 14.75 7.18 -0.96
C PRO A 141 15.33 5.78 -1.20
N ASP A 142 16.64 5.53 -1.03
CA ASP A 142 17.22 4.18 -1.14
C ASP A 142 16.71 3.21 -0.08
N LYS A 143 16.34 3.73 1.09
CA LYS A 143 15.89 2.96 2.26
C LYS A 143 14.39 2.98 2.45
N ARG A 144 13.63 3.47 1.47
CA ARG A 144 12.19 3.70 1.58
C ARG A 144 11.38 2.49 2.06
N LEU A 145 11.71 1.27 1.63
CA LEU A 145 11.06 0.05 2.13
C LEU A 145 11.44 -0.25 3.59
N GLU A 146 12.68 0.00 4.00
CA GLU A 146 13.12 -0.14 5.40
C GLU A 146 12.37 0.87 6.28
N GLU A 147 12.30 2.13 5.87
CA GLU A 147 11.59 3.18 6.60
C GLU A 147 10.08 2.91 6.71
N PHE A 148 9.46 2.35 5.66
CA PHE A 148 8.07 1.91 5.74
C PHE A 148 7.90 0.72 6.69
N ARG A 149 8.84 -0.23 6.72
CA ARG A 149 8.82 -1.33 7.71
C ARG A 149 8.89 -0.79 9.13
N GLU A 150 9.73 0.21 9.38
CA GLU A 150 9.81 0.84 10.70
C GLU A 150 8.49 1.53 11.10
N LEU A 151 7.78 2.16 10.15
CA LEU A 151 6.45 2.69 10.40
C LEU A 151 5.46 1.58 10.79
N VAL A 152 5.42 0.48 10.03
CA VAL A 152 4.57 -0.68 10.34
C VAL A 152 4.85 -1.18 11.76
N ASP A 153 6.12 -1.40 12.10
CA ASP A 153 6.55 -1.85 13.42
C ASP A 153 6.16 -0.85 14.54
N ARG A 154 6.32 0.46 14.29
CA ARG A 154 5.92 1.51 15.25
C ARG A 154 4.41 1.48 15.50
N THR A 155 3.60 1.26 14.46
CA THR A 155 2.14 1.16 14.56
C THR A 155 1.70 -0.07 15.32
N HIS A 156 2.30 -1.24 15.02
CA HIS A 156 2.06 -2.48 15.77
C HIS A 156 2.45 -2.38 17.23
N LYS A 157 3.55 -1.69 17.57
CA LYS A 157 3.96 -1.43 18.97
C LYS A 157 2.94 -0.62 19.77
N GLN A 158 2.07 0.15 19.11
CA GLN A 158 0.95 0.84 19.75
C GLN A 158 -0.36 0.02 19.75
N GLY A 159 -0.31 -1.26 19.33
CA GLY A 159 -1.46 -2.15 19.28
C GLY A 159 -2.48 -1.80 18.20
N MET A 160 -2.06 -1.08 17.14
CA MET A 160 -2.89 -0.79 15.98
C MET A 160 -2.44 -1.63 14.78
N LYS A 161 -3.35 -1.80 13.82
CA LYS A 161 -3.18 -2.55 12.58
C LYS A 161 -2.96 -1.62 11.40
N VAL A 162 -2.26 -2.09 10.37
CA VAL A 162 -1.88 -1.31 9.19
C VAL A 162 -2.73 -1.70 8.00
N ILE A 163 -3.33 -0.70 7.34
CA ILE A 163 -4.03 -0.85 6.06
C ILE A 163 -3.33 0.01 5.01
N ILE A 164 -3.16 -0.50 3.80
CA ILE A 164 -2.69 0.27 2.64
C ILE A 164 -3.68 0.19 1.48
N ASP A 165 -3.53 1.10 0.52
CA ASP A 165 -4.23 1.00 -0.76
C ASP A 165 -3.65 -0.09 -1.66
N ILE A 166 -4.51 -0.82 -2.35
CA ILE A 166 -4.19 -1.51 -3.60
C ILE A 166 -5.15 -0.98 -4.67
N VAL A 167 -4.64 -0.69 -5.87
CA VAL A 167 -5.42 -0.16 -6.99
C VAL A 167 -5.54 -1.24 -8.07
N PRO A 168 -6.55 -2.10 -8.04
CA PRO A 168 -6.67 -3.21 -8.99
C PRO A 168 -7.19 -2.77 -10.36
N ASN A 169 -7.97 -1.70 -10.43
CA ASN A 169 -8.61 -1.29 -11.68
C ASN A 169 -7.60 -0.85 -12.75
N HIS A 170 -6.52 -0.15 -12.34
CA HIS A 170 -5.60 0.51 -13.25
C HIS A 170 -4.21 0.67 -12.60
N VAL A 171 -3.20 0.91 -13.44
CA VAL A 171 -1.82 1.27 -13.06
C VAL A 171 -1.44 2.61 -13.65
N ALA A 172 -0.31 3.19 -13.25
CA ALA A 172 0.29 4.33 -13.94
C ALA A 172 0.45 4.04 -15.44
N ARG A 173 0.34 5.08 -16.28
CA ARG A 173 0.57 4.94 -17.72
C ARG A 173 1.98 4.46 -18.01
N HIS A 174 2.97 5.03 -17.32
CA HIS A 174 4.33 4.52 -17.29
C HIS A 174 4.52 3.54 -16.13
N TYR A 175 3.81 2.40 -16.18
CA TYR A 175 4.02 1.32 -15.23
C TYR A 175 5.34 0.60 -15.53
N GLU A 176 6.18 0.42 -14.50
CA GLU A 176 7.49 -0.23 -14.64
C GLU A 176 7.56 -1.52 -13.83
N GLY A 177 6.99 -1.55 -12.61
CA GLY A 177 7.08 -2.72 -11.74
C GLY A 177 8.52 -3.14 -11.44
N ALA A 178 9.45 -2.19 -11.35
CA ALA A 178 10.90 -2.44 -11.24
C ALA A 178 11.27 -3.35 -10.05
N SER A 179 10.48 -3.33 -8.98
CA SER A 179 10.71 -4.14 -7.77
C SER A 179 9.96 -5.48 -7.79
N THR A 180 9.45 -5.92 -8.94
CA THR A 180 8.75 -7.21 -9.08
C THR A 180 9.66 -8.35 -8.60
N PRO A 181 9.20 -9.21 -7.67
CA PRO A 181 10.01 -10.29 -7.11
C PRO A 181 10.54 -11.25 -8.17
N SER A 182 11.73 -11.79 -7.93
CA SER A 182 12.34 -12.79 -8.82
C SER A 182 11.41 -13.99 -9.04
N GLY A 183 11.27 -14.41 -10.30
CA GLY A 183 10.36 -15.49 -10.70
C GLY A 183 8.91 -15.04 -10.91
N LYS A 184 8.59 -13.76 -10.71
CA LYS A 184 7.34 -13.13 -11.12
C LYS A 184 7.56 -12.24 -12.33
N GLU A 185 6.49 -11.94 -13.05
CA GLU A 185 6.54 -11.12 -14.25
C GLU A 185 5.84 -9.78 -14.02
N VAL A 186 6.41 -8.72 -14.59
CA VAL A 186 5.83 -7.37 -14.62
C VAL A 186 4.56 -7.38 -15.49
N PHE A 187 3.59 -6.50 -15.18
CA PHE A 187 2.40 -6.38 -16.01
C PHE A 187 2.74 -5.97 -17.45
N GLY A 188 2.14 -6.65 -18.44
CA GLY A 188 2.23 -6.31 -19.86
C GLY A 188 3.45 -6.86 -20.61
N VAL A 189 4.39 -7.54 -19.94
CA VAL A 189 5.62 -8.05 -20.58
C VAL A 189 5.32 -9.15 -21.60
N SER A 190 4.38 -10.03 -21.29
CA SER A 190 3.97 -11.15 -22.15
C SER A 190 2.67 -10.88 -22.92
N ASP A 191 2.17 -9.65 -22.92
CA ASP A 191 0.94 -9.31 -23.63
C ASP A 191 1.13 -9.39 -25.16
N ASP A 192 0.15 -9.97 -25.86
CA ASP A 192 0.06 -9.82 -27.31
C ASP A 192 -0.51 -8.43 -27.65
N THR A 193 0.38 -7.50 -27.96
CA THR A 193 0.01 -6.12 -28.30
C THR A 193 -0.63 -5.96 -29.69
N THR A 194 -0.69 -7.04 -30.49
CA THR A 194 -1.31 -7.00 -31.83
C THR A 194 -2.83 -7.09 -31.79
N VAL A 195 -3.40 -7.45 -30.63
CA VAL A 195 -4.85 -7.57 -30.42
C VAL A 195 -5.34 -6.58 -29.36
N GLU A 196 -6.57 -6.10 -29.51
CA GLU A 196 -7.19 -5.18 -28.55
C GLU A 196 -7.48 -5.87 -27.21
N TYR A 197 -7.77 -7.17 -27.25
CA TYR A 197 -8.04 -8.01 -26.09
C TYR A 197 -7.55 -9.44 -26.32
N GLN A 198 -6.93 -9.99 -25.28
CA GLN A 198 -6.75 -11.42 -25.07
C GLN A 198 -6.90 -11.67 -23.57
N ARG A 199 -7.52 -12.78 -23.17
CA ARG A 199 -7.85 -13.05 -21.75
C ARG A 199 -6.67 -12.85 -20.80
N ASP A 200 -5.52 -13.36 -21.19
CA ASP A 200 -4.31 -13.40 -20.35
C ASP A 200 -3.38 -12.20 -20.59
N ASN A 201 -3.75 -11.26 -21.50
CA ASN A 201 -3.10 -9.95 -21.53
C ASN A 201 -3.47 -9.17 -20.26
N ASN A 202 -2.54 -8.38 -19.74
CA ASN A 202 -2.74 -7.52 -18.59
C ASN A 202 -3.40 -6.18 -18.93
N PHE A 203 -3.30 -5.74 -20.18
CA PHE A 203 -3.89 -4.49 -20.66
C PHE A 203 -4.78 -4.68 -21.89
N TYR A 204 -5.65 -3.71 -22.13
CA TYR A 204 -6.36 -3.54 -23.40
C TYR A 204 -5.57 -2.58 -24.29
N TYR A 205 -5.42 -2.93 -25.57
CA TYR A 205 -4.62 -2.17 -26.53
C TYR A 205 -5.49 -1.55 -27.62
N ILE A 206 -4.92 -0.59 -28.35
CA ILE A 206 -5.46 0.02 -29.55
C ILE A 206 -4.46 -0.32 -30.68
N PRO A 207 -4.56 -1.51 -31.29
CA PRO A 207 -3.54 -2.00 -32.20
C PRO A 207 -3.24 -1.05 -33.36
N GLY A 208 -1.96 -0.94 -33.71
CA GLY A 208 -1.50 -0.14 -34.84
C GLY A 208 -1.57 1.37 -34.65
N THR A 209 -1.96 1.88 -33.48
CA THR A 209 -2.06 3.32 -33.22
C THR A 209 -1.21 3.73 -32.01
N PRO A 210 -0.26 4.67 -32.15
CA PRO A 210 0.51 5.17 -31.01
C PRO A 210 -0.34 6.09 -30.14
N PHE A 211 0.02 6.19 -28.87
CA PHE A 211 -0.58 7.12 -27.92
C PHE A 211 -0.26 8.56 -28.29
N GLN A 212 -1.19 9.46 -27.98
CA GLN A 212 -1.02 10.90 -28.12
C GLN A 212 -1.41 11.57 -26.81
N VAL A 213 -0.56 12.48 -26.35
CA VAL A 213 -0.82 13.29 -25.14
C VAL A 213 -2.15 14.07 -25.32
N PRO A 214 -2.99 14.16 -24.26
CA PRO A 214 -4.22 14.94 -24.31
C PRO A 214 -4.03 16.38 -24.76
N GLU A 215 -5.03 16.94 -25.44
CA GLU A 215 -5.06 18.38 -25.67
C GLU A 215 -5.44 19.12 -24.39
N TRP A 216 -4.55 19.99 -23.91
CA TRP A 216 -4.80 20.79 -22.73
C TRP A 216 -5.70 21.98 -23.06
N THR A 217 -6.85 22.08 -22.38
CA THR A 217 -7.79 23.19 -22.55
C THR A 217 -7.94 24.00 -21.26
N ASN A 218 -8.70 25.10 -21.31
CA ASN A 218 -8.98 25.97 -20.15
C ASN A 218 -7.72 26.52 -19.45
N GLY A 219 -6.62 26.68 -20.18
CA GLY A 219 -5.36 27.20 -19.65
C GLY A 219 -4.57 26.21 -18.79
N TYR A 220 -4.97 24.94 -18.73
CA TYR A 220 -4.17 23.90 -18.07
C TYR A 220 -2.82 23.76 -18.79
N ARG A 221 -1.76 23.59 -18.00
CA ARG A 221 -0.41 23.30 -18.47
C ARG A 221 0.20 22.29 -17.49
N PRO A 222 0.77 21.17 -17.97
CA PRO A 222 1.57 20.29 -17.15
C PRO A 222 2.58 21.10 -16.31
N LEU A 223 2.72 20.72 -15.04
CA LEU A 223 3.57 21.40 -14.05
C LEU A 223 3.30 22.91 -13.88
N GLY A 224 2.12 23.40 -14.25
CA GLY A 224 1.80 24.83 -14.22
C GLY A 224 2.54 25.64 -15.26
N GLY A 225 3.09 25.00 -16.30
CA GLY A 225 3.92 25.62 -17.32
C GLY A 225 5.38 25.85 -16.91
N ASN A 226 5.80 25.30 -15.77
CA ASN A 226 7.22 25.28 -15.42
C ASN A 226 7.99 24.39 -16.40
N PRO A 227 9.20 24.79 -16.82
CA PRO A 227 9.98 24.02 -17.78
C PRO A 227 10.38 22.67 -17.20
N HIS A 228 10.24 21.61 -18.00
CA HIS A 228 10.71 20.26 -17.69
C HIS A 228 11.15 19.58 -19.00
N PRO A 229 12.28 18.85 -19.02
CA PRO A 229 12.79 18.25 -20.26
C PRO A 229 11.82 17.31 -20.98
N LEU A 230 10.98 16.61 -20.20
CA LEU A 230 9.96 15.69 -20.71
C LEU A 230 8.58 16.33 -20.94
N SER A 231 8.36 17.59 -20.56
CA SER A 231 7.08 18.25 -20.89
C SER A 231 7.17 18.86 -22.28
N ASP A 232 7.06 18.02 -23.31
CA ASP A 232 7.22 18.39 -24.73
C ASP A 232 6.02 18.00 -25.62
N ASN A 233 4.92 17.60 -24.99
CA ASN A 233 3.68 17.04 -25.56
C ASN A 233 3.89 15.71 -26.29
N LYS A 234 4.87 14.90 -25.86
CA LYS A 234 5.09 13.56 -26.40
C LYS A 234 5.19 12.56 -25.27
N PHE A 235 4.73 11.35 -25.55
CA PHE A 235 4.94 10.21 -24.68
C PHE A 235 5.02 8.96 -25.56
N VAL A 236 6.09 8.18 -25.41
CA VAL A 236 6.32 7.01 -26.27
C VAL A 236 5.52 5.83 -25.72
N GLU A 237 4.38 5.57 -26.33
CA GLU A 237 3.64 4.31 -26.16
C GLU A 237 3.05 3.89 -27.51
N ASN A 238 3.39 2.68 -27.95
CA ASN A 238 2.88 2.10 -29.18
C ASN A 238 2.81 0.57 -29.06
N PRO A 239 1.62 -0.06 -29.18
CA PRO A 239 0.32 0.58 -29.38
C PRO A 239 -0.19 1.30 -28.12
N ALA A 240 -1.07 2.28 -28.33
CA ALA A 240 -1.78 2.95 -27.25
C ALA A 240 -2.61 1.93 -26.45
N LYS A 241 -2.74 2.13 -25.14
CA LYS A 241 -3.58 1.32 -24.27
C LYS A 241 -4.82 2.10 -23.82
N TRP A 242 -5.86 1.41 -23.38
CA TRP A 242 -7.02 2.09 -22.79
C TRP A 242 -6.66 2.84 -21.50
N THR A 243 -7.31 3.97 -21.25
CA THR A 243 -7.14 4.71 -19.99
C THR A 243 -7.83 3.98 -18.83
N GLY A 244 -7.46 4.26 -17.58
CA GLY A 244 -8.03 3.56 -16.42
C GLY A 244 -9.55 3.67 -16.27
N ASN A 245 -10.18 4.73 -16.79
CA ASN A 245 -11.64 4.88 -16.85
C ASN A 245 -12.29 4.21 -18.09
N GLY A 246 -11.49 3.56 -18.95
CA GLY A 246 -11.96 2.78 -20.09
C GLY A 246 -12.08 3.56 -21.42
N SER A 247 -11.46 4.73 -21.55
CA SER A 247 -11.39 5.45 -22.83
C SER A 247 -10.56 4.63 -23.82
N ARG A 248 -11.14 4.34 -24.99
CA ARG A 248 -10.52 3.57 -26.07
C ARG A 248 -9.87 4.47 -27.13
N ARG A 249 -9.60 5.73 -26.78
CA ARG A 249 -9.03 6.72 -27.69
C ARG A 249 -7.50 6.70 -27.58
N PRO A 250 -6.77 6.72 -28.71
CA PRO A 250 -5.31 6.87 -28.69
C PRO A 250 -4.88 8.24 -28.17
N GLN A 251 -5.73 9.26 -28.35
CA GLN A 251 -5.64 10.57 -27.73
C GLN A 251 -6.81 10.74 -26.74
N PRO A 252 -6.63 10.43 -25.45
CA PRO A 252 -7.68 10.61 -24.47
C PRO A 252 -7.97 12.09 -24.20
N ASP A 253 -9.12 12.38 -23.62
CA ASP A 253 -9.46 13.74 -23.17
C ASP A 253 -8.69 14.07 -21.89
N MET A 254 -8.43 15.35 -21.63
CA MET A 254 -7.75 15.78 -20.40
C MET A 254 -8.49 15.39 -19.10
N ASN A 255 -9.79 15.09 -19.18
CA ASN A 255 -10.59 14.62 -18.06
C ASN A 255 -10.65 13.09 -17.94
N ASP A 256 -10.16 12.35 -18.94
CA ASP A 256 -9.96 10.91 -18.80
C ASP A 256 -8.87 10.64 -17.74
N TRP A 257 -8.78 9.40 -17.29
CA TRP A 257 -7.65 8.97 -16.46
C TRP A 257 -6.44 8.66 -17.36
N TYR A 258 -6.03 9.66 -18.14
CA TYR A 258 -4.96 9.58 -19.14
C TYR A 258 -3.62 9.15 -18.54
N GLU A 259 -3.40 9.46 -17.27
CA GLU A 259 -2.23 9.09 -16.48
C GLU A 259 -2.21 7.63 -16.04
N THR A 260 -3.24 6.86 -16.41
CA THR A 260 -3.41 5.47 -15.99
C THR A 260 -3.75 4.54 -17.16
N VAL A 261 -3.50 3.24 -16.98
CA VAL A 261 -3.83 2.18 -17.93
C VAL A 261 -4.79 1.19 -17.27
N LYS A 262 -5.88 0.84 -17.95
CA LYS A 262 -6.88 -0.13 -17.46
C LYS A 262 -6.29 -1.54 -17.43
N ILE A 263 -6.43 -2.22 -16.29
CA ILE A 263 -6.12 -3.64 -16.18
C ILE A 263 -7.23 -4.47 -16.82
N ASN A 264 -6.82 -5.47 -17.60
CA ASN A 264 -7.66 -6.49 -18.15
C ASN A 264 -7.86 -7.63 -17.14
N TYR A 265 -9.12 -7.88 -16.79
CA TYR A 265 -9.55 -8.96 -15.87
C TYR A 265 -10.19 -10.14 -16.61
N GLY A 266 -9.98 -10.27 -17.92
CA GLY A 266 -10.65 -11.26 -18.75
C GLY A 266 -12.08 -10.84 -19.14
N VAL A 267 -12.37 -9.54 -19.20
CA VAL A 267 -13.68 -9.01 -19.64
C VAL A 267 -13.59 -8.64 -21.11
N LYS A 268 -14.41 -9.25 -21.96
CA LYS A 268 -14.41 -8.99 -23.41
C LYS A 268 -14.98 -7.61 -23.72
N LEU A 269 -14.78 -7.17 -24.96
CA LEU A 269 -15.18 -5.84 -25.43
C LEU A 269 -16.69 -5.59 -25.38
N ASP A 270 -17.49 -6.67 -25.44
CA ASP A 270 -18.95 -6.69 -25.32
C ASP A 270 -19.43 -6.85 -23.87
N GLY A 271 -18.51 -6.92 -22.90
CA GLY A 271 -18.79 -7.11 -21.48
C GLY A 271 -18.95 -8.56 -21.04
N THR A 272 -18.87 -9.54 -21.95
CA THR A 272 -18.92 -10.96 -21.57
C THR A 272 -17.63 -11.38 -20.85
N LEU A 273 -17.73 -12.34 -19.93
CA LEU A 273 -16.62 -12.77 -19.07
C LEU A 273 -15.94 -14.00 -19.66
N ASP A 274 -14.60 -14.00 -19.71
CA ASP A 274 -13.77 -15.10 -20.25
C ASP A 274 -13.12 -15.93 -19.15
N PHE A 275 -13.88 -16.22 -18.10
CA PHE A 275 -13.46 -17.00 -16.94
C PHE A 275 -14.68 -17.67 -16.29
N ASP A 276 -14.44 -18.64 -15.41
CA ASP A 276 -15.51 -19.31 -14.66
C ASP A 276 -16.26 -18.31 -13.76
N GLN A 277 -17.60 -18.33 -13.85
CA GLN A 277 -18.47 -17.49 -13.02
C GLN A 277 -18.89 -18.21 -11.74
N LEU A 278 -19.11 -17.43 -10.69
CA LEU A 278 -19.59 -17.95 -9.41
C LEU A 278 -21.07 -18.37 -9.53
N PRO A 279 -21.44 -19.57 -9.06
CA PRO A 279 -22.84 -19.91 -8.84
C PRO A 279 -23.51 -18.95 -7.84
N ALA A 280 -24.81 -18.70 -8.01
CA ALA A 280 -25.52 -17.66 -7.23
C ALA A 280 -25.49 -17.88 -5.69
N ASP A 281 -25.41 -19.13 -5.25
CA ASP A 281 -25.34 -19.50 -3.82
C ASP A 281 -23.97 -19.22 -3.18
N TYR A 282 -22.95 -18.85 -3.97
CA TYR A 282 -21.61 -18.53 -3.45
C TYR A 282 -21.56 -17.28 -2.59
N SER A 283 -22.60 -16.44 -2.62
CA SER A 283 -22.75 -15.33 -1.67
C SER A 283 -22.90 -15.77 -0.21
N LEU A 284 -23.22 -17.05 0.05
CA LEU A 284 -23.43 -17.62 1.38
C LEU A 284 -22.33 -18.61 1.78
N LYS A 285 -21.32 -18.80 0.93
CA LYS A 285 -20.28 -19.81 1.09
C LYS A 285 -19.14 -19.32 1.97
N SER A 286 -18.44 -20.26 2.60
CA SER A 286 -17.28 -19.94 3.42
C SER A 286 -16.06 -19.59 2.56
N VAL A 287 -15.06 -18.95 3.16
CA VAL A 287 -13.77 -18.65 2.52
C VAL A 287 -13.12 -19.92 1.95
N GLU A 288 -13.18 -21.03 2.69
CA GLU A 288 -12.61 -22.32 2.30
C GLU A 288 -13.33 -22.90 1.08
N GLU A 289 -14.66 -22.76 1.01
CA GLU A 289 -15.44 -23.20 -0.16
C GLU A 289 -15.07 -22.37 -1.41
N HIS A 290 -14.86 -21.05 -1.26
CA HIS A 290 -14.35 -20.22 -2.35
C HIS A 290 -12.95 -20.64 -2.79
N LEU A 291 -12.03 -20.89 -1.84
CA LEU A 291 -10.67 -21.33 -2.16
C LEU A 291 -10.67 -22.64 -2.94
N VAL A 292 -11.46 -23.62 -2.50
CA VAL A 292 -11.62 -24.91 -3.19
C VAL A 292 -12.19 -24.72 -4.59
N PHE A 293 -13.16 -23.83 -4.77
CA PHE A 293 -13.74 -23.54 -6.08
C PHE A 293 -12.71 -23.04 -7.09
N TRP A 294 -11.80 -22.16 -6.66
CA TRP A 294 -10.79 -21.56 -7.55
C TRP A 294 -9.56 -22.44 -7.79
N LYS A 295 -9.31 -23.45 -6.95
CA LYS A 295 -8.08 -24.24 -6.95
C LYS A 295 -7.75 -24.89 -8.31
N ASP A 296 -8.77 -25.38 -9.02
CA ASP A 296 -8.62 -26.10 -10.28
C ASP A 296 -9.08 -25.28 -11.50
N LYS A 297 -9.27 -23.96 -11.33
CA LYS A 297 -9.75 -23.05 -12.38
C LYS A 297 -8.61 -22.28 -13.01
N SER A 298 -8.72 -22.05 -14.32
CA SER A 298 -7.85 -21.09 -15.02
C SER A 298 -8.43 -19.69 -14.82
N VAL A 299 -7.62 -18.79 -14.28
CA VAL A 299 -7.97 -17.38 -14.10
C VAL A 299 -7.07 -16.50 -14.97
N PRO A 300 -7.51 -15.29 -15.36
CA PRO A 300 -6.67 -14.33 -16.07
C PRO A 300 -5.37 -14.03 -15.32
N ASP A 301 -4.28 -13.81 -16.07
CA ASP A 301 -2.94 -13.58 -15.51
C ASP A 301 -2.90 -12.41 -14.50
N SER A 302 -3.66 -11.34 -14.76
CA SER A 302 -3.76 -10.19 -13.85
C SER A 302 -4.26 -10.56 -12.45
N TRP A 303 -5.12 -11.59 -12.32
CA TRP A 303 -5.62 -12.04 -11.03
C TRP A 303 -4.48 -12.63 -10.20
N ILE A 304 -3.62 -13.43 -10.84
CA ILE A 304 -2.45 -14.06 -10.22
C ILE A 304 -1.49 -12.98 -9.74
N LYS A 305 -1.19 -11.98 -10.58
CA LYS A 305 -0.30 -10.87 -10.23
C LYS A 305 -0.84 -10.05 -9.06
N PHE A 306 -2.14 -9.72 -9.02
CA PHE A 306 -2.72 -9.01 -7.88
C PHE A 306 -2.79 -9.83 -6.59
N ARG A 307 -3.02 -11.14 -6.68
CA ARG A 307 -2.88 -12.03 -5.52
C ARG A 307 -1.46 -11.97 -4.98
N ASP A 308 -0.46 -12.11 -5.83
CA ASP A 308 0.94 -12.12 -5.41
C ASP A 308 1.35 -10.77 -4.79
N ILE A 309 0.84 -9.65 -5.30
CA ILE A 309 1.00 -8.32 -4.70
C ILE A 309 0.41 -8.27 -3.29
N ALA A 310 -0.83 -8.73 -3.10
CA ALA A 310 -1.47 -8.73 -1.79
C ALA A 310 -0.70 -9.61 -0.79
N LEU A 311 -0.31 -10.82 -1.22
CA LEU A 311 0.45 -11.74 -0.37
C LEU A 311 1.83 -11.19 0.01
N TYR A 312 2.51 -10.48 -0.91
CA TYR A 312 3.76 -9.79 -0.62
C TYR A 312 3.61 -8.78 0.52
N TRP A 313 2.55 -7.95 0.49
CA TRP A 313 2.33 -6.96 1.54
C TRP A 313 1.88 -7.58 2.86
N LEU A 314 1.16 -8.71 2.84
CA LEU A 314 0.89 -9.47 4.06
C LEU A 314 2.20 -10.00 4.69
N ASP A 315 3.09 -10.56 3.87
CA ASP A 315 4.44 -10.98 4.31
C ASP A 315 5.31 -9.78 4.76
N PHE A 316 5.00 -8.59 4.25
CA PHE A 316 5.58 -7.33 4.71
C PHE A 316 5.07 -6.91 6.11
N GLY A 317 3.97 -7.48 6.60
CA GLY A 317 3.37 -7.11 7.89
C GLY A 317 2.26 -6.06 7.78
N VAL A 318 1.75 -5.78 6.58
CA VAL A 318 0.47 -5.09 6.42
C VAL A 318 -0.66 -6.03 6.86
N ASP A 319 -1.64 -5.51 7.59
CA ASP A 319 -2.73 -6.31 8.17
C ASP A 319 -4.01 -6.31 7.33
N GLY A 320 -4.14 -5.40 6.37
CA GLY A 320 -5.31 -5.34 5.50
C GLY A 320 -5.16 -4.36 4.34
N PHE A 321 -6.15 -4.37 3.46
CA PHE A 321 -6.13 -3.59 2.23
C PHE A 321 -7.43 -2.82 2.06
N ARG A 322 -7.33 -1.58 1.57
CA ARG A 322 -8.43 -0.88 0.93
C ARG A 322 -8.20 -0.97 -0.57
N PHE A 323 -9.20 -1.44 -1.31
CA PHE A 323 -9.13 -1.53 -2.77
C PHE A 323 -9.82 -0.35 -3.44
N ASP A 324 -9.10 0.33 -4.33
CA ASP A 324 -9.63 1.47 -5.09
C ASP A 324 -10.48 1.02 -6.30
N MET A 325 -11.56 1.76 -6.59
CA MET A 325 -12.54 1.46 -7.67
C MET A 325 -12.98 -0.01 -7.70
N ALA A 326 -13.33 -0.57 -6.54
CA ALA A 326 -13.61 -2.00 -6.40
C ALA A 326 -14.79 -2.47 -7.28
N GLU A 327 -15.75 -1.59 -7.52
CA GLU A 327 -16.93 -1.80 -8.37
C GLU A 327 -16.60 -1.95 -9.86
N MET A 328 -15.41 -1.52 -10.29
CA MET A 328 -14.96 -1.62 -11.69
C MET A 328 -14.19 -2.91 -12.00
N VAL A 329 -14.14 -3.83 -11.02
CA VAL A 329 -13.44 -5.12 -11.09
C VAL A 329 -14.44 -6.26 -10.84
N PRO A 330 -14.36 -7.39 -11.59
CA PRO A 330 -15.34 -8.47 -11.48
C PRO A 330 -15.49 -9.05 -10.07
N VAL A 331 -16.70 -9.47 -9.70
CA VAL A 331 -16.99 -10.08 -8.40
C VAL A 331 -16.23 -11.39 -8.19
N GLU A 332 -16.01 -12.13 -9.27
CA GLU A 332 -15.25 -13.38 -9.28
C GLU A 332 -13.80 -13.16 -8.85
N PHE A 333 -13.17 -12.06 -9.29
CA PHE A 333 -11.83 -11.70 -8.86
C PHE A 333 -11.79 -11.44 -7.35
N TRP A 334 -12.80 -10.76 -6.79
CA TRP A 334 -12.87 -10.52 -5.34
C TRP A 334 -12.99 -11.82 -4.55
N SER A 335 -13.79 -12.76 -5.04
CA SER A 335 -13.87 -14.09 -4.45
C SER A 335 -12.53 -14.83 -4.50
N TYR A 336 -11.87 -14.82 -5.65
CA TYR A 336 -10.55 -15.41 -5.83
C TYR A 336 -9.53 -14.77 -4.89
N LEU A 337 -9.37 -13.46 -4.94
CA LEU A 337 -8.36 -12.73 -4.17
C LEU A 337 -8.60 -12.88 -2.66
N ASN A 338 -9.83 -12.67 -2.20
CA ASN A 338 -10.16 -12.71 -0.78
C ASN A 338 -9.94 -14.12 -0.20
N SER A 339 -10.27 -15.18 -0.95
CA SER A 339 -10.03 -16.55 -0.48
C SER A 339 -8.54 -16.86 -0.27
N HIS A 340 -7.66 -16.37 -1.15
CA HIS A 340 -6.21 -16.55 -1.01
C HIS A 340 -5.61 -15.65 0.10
N ILE A 341 -6.10 -14.41 0.23
CA ILE A 341 -5.70 -13.52 1.34
C ILE A 341 -6.06 -14.17 2.68
N LYS A 342 -7.29 -14.69 2.81
CA LYS A 342 -7.78 -15.31 4.04
C LYS A 342 -7.20 -16.70 4.32
N GLU A 343 -6.77 -17.43 3.30
CA GLU A 343 -5.94 -18.62 3.48
C GLU A 343 -4.57 -18.27 4.08
N LYS A 344 -3.95 -17.19 3.60
CA LYS A 344 -2.66 -16.72 4.11
C LYS A 344 -2.75 -16.15 5.53
N ASN A 345 -3.78 -15.34 5.79
CA ASN A 345 -4.04 -14.73 7.07
C ASN A 345 -5.55 -14.62 7.32
N SER A 346 -6.04 -15.40 8.28
CA SER A 346 -7.47 -15.47 8.61
C SER A 346 -8.01 -14.19 9.28
N ASP A 347 -7.15 -13.47 10.00
CA ASP A 347 -7.49 -12.23 10.70
C ASP A 347 -7.72 -11.09 9.71
#